data_AF-A0A3M8SSI9-F1
#
_entry.id   AF-A0A3M8SSI9-F1
#
_cell.length_a   1.000
_cell.length_b   1.000
_cell.length_c   1.000
_cell.angle_alpha   90.00
_cell.angle_beta   90.00
_cell.angle_gamma   90.00
#
_symmetry.space_group_name_H-M   'P 1'
#
loop_
_entity.id
_entity.type
_entity.pdbx_description
1 polymer ?
#
loop_
_entity_poly.entity_id
_entity_poly.type
_entity_poly.pdbx_seq_one_letter_code
_entity_poly.pdbx_strand_id
1 'polypeptide(L)'
;MAGRSFYELEVQNIIEVFGNIAHAFSTYEAWEDAEKTKFVKRGINSIQFYNDGQSWRIVSMIWDDERPGLVMDGRYRGATPENSFKPKPLRGSA
;
A
#
# COMPACT_ATOMS: atom_id res chain seq x y z
N MET A 1 -9.46 6.88 24.63
CA MET A 1 -9.15 7.70 23.43
C MET A 1 -9.63 6.92 22.21
N ALA A 2 -10.82 7.24 21.71
CA ALA A 2 -11.44 6.50 20.60
C ALA A 2 -10.81 6.92 19.26
N GLY A 3 -10.09 6.02 18.59
CA GLY A 3 -9.74 6.16 17.17
C GLY A 3 -10.89 5.59 16.33
N ARG A 4 -11.31 6.14 15.19
CA ARG A 4 -10.77 7.14 14.28
C ARG A 4 -11.97 7.87 13.62
N SER A 5 -11.84 9.14 13.25
CA SER A 5 -12.89 9.88 12.48
C SER A 5 -12.54 10.03 10.99
N PHE A 6 -11.70 9.16 10.45
CA PHE A 6 -11.24 9.28 9.06
C PHE A 6 -11.24 7.93 8.34
N TYR A 7 -11.47 7.99 7.04
CA TYR A 7 -11.55 6.90 6.09
C TYR A 7 -10.25 6.84 5.29
N GLU A 8 -9.50 5.75 5.44
CA GLU A 8 -8.29 5.49 4.65
C GLU A 8 -8.63 4.65 3.42
N LEU A 9 -8.15 5.10 2.27
CA LEU A 9 -8.31 4.43 0.97
C LEU A 9 -6.92 4.15 0.40
N GLU A 10 -6.65 2.90 0.04
CA GLU A 10 -5.47 2.57 -0.77
C GLU A 10 -5.67 3.09 -2.21
N VAL A 11 -4.71 3.86 -2.71
CA VAL A 11 -4.74 4.45 -4.06
C VAL A 11 -3.67 3.90 -4.99
N GLN A 12 -2.63 3.28 -4.45
CA GLN A 12 -1.57 2.64 -5.24
C GLN A 12 -0.88 1.56 -4.42
N ASN A 13 -0.43 0.51 -5.11
CA ASN A 13 0.33 -0.57 -4.49
C ASN A 13 1.50 -1.00 -5.38
N ILE A 14 2.69 -1.08 -4.80
CA ILE A 14 3.90 -1.58 -5.45
C ILE A 14 4.42 -2.74 -4.63
N ILE A 15 4.34 -3.94 -5.19
CA ILE A 15 4.76 -5.17 -4.53
C ILE A 15 5.96 -5.77 -5.26
N GLU A 16 7.04 -5.99 -4.52
CA GLU A 16 8.21 -6.73 -5.00
C GLU A 16 8.34 -8.02 -4.18
N VAL A 17 8.47 -9.15 -4.87
CA VAL A 17 8.51 -10.49 -4.27
C VAL A 17 9.81 -11.19 -4.65
N PHE A 18 10.50 -11.77 -3.67
CA PHE A 18 11.67 -12.63 -3.90
C PHE A 18 11.57 -13.89 -3.03
N GLY A 19 11.24 -15.03 -3.66
CA GLY A 19 11.02 -16.29 -2.95
C GLY A 19 9.94 -16.14 -1.87
N ASN A 20 10.34 -16.31 -0.61
CA ASN A 20 9.45 -16.28 0.55
C ASN A 20 9.38 -14.91 1.24
N ILE A 21 9.96 -13.85 0.67
CA ILE A 21 9.85 -12.49 1.19
C ILE A 21 9.17 -11.58 0.18
N ALA A 22 8.48 -10.55 0.68
CA ALA A 22 7.94 -9.48 -0.14
C ALA A 22 8.03 -8.13 0.57
N HIS A 23 8.18 -7.07 -0.22
CA HIS A 23 7.98 -5.70 0.23
C HIS A 23 6.81 -5.09 -0.53
N ALA A 24 5.94 -4.37 0.20
CA ALA A 24 4.90 -3.56 -0.41
C ALA A 24 5.02 -2.11 0.05
N PHE A 25 4.96 -1.19 -0.92
CA PHE A 25 4.61 0.19 -0.67
C PHE A 25 3.13 0.38 -1.03
N SER A 26 2.29 0.59 -0.02
CA SER A 26 0.86 0.87 -0.16
C SER A 26 0.61 2.34 0.12
N THR A 27 0.27 3.09 -0.92
CA THR A 27 -0.10 4.51 -0.80
C THR A 27 -1.54 4.61 -0.36
N TYR A 28 -1.79 5.37 0.70
CA TYR A 28 -3.13 5.65 1.19
C TYR A 28 -3.45 7.14 1.13
N GLU A 29 -4.74 7.43 1.00
CA GLU A 29 -5.32 8.74 1.26
C GLU A 29 -6.31 8.62 2.42
N ALA A 30 -6.22 9.55 3.36
CA ALA A 30 -7.16 9.69 4.46
C ALA A 30 -8.14 10.84 4.18
N TRP A 31 -9.42 10.57 4.43
CA TRP A 31 -10.54 11.49 4.21
C TRP A 31 -11.38 11.59 5.49
N GLU A 32 -12.00 12.74 5.78
CA GLU A 32 -12.86 12.86 6.98
C GLU A 32 -14.19 12.10 6.83
N ASP A 33 -14.60 11.82 5.60
CA ASP A 33 -15.88 11.23 5.25
C ASP A 33 -15.73 10.16 4.17
N ALA A 34 -16.74 9.29 4.05
CA ALA A 34 -16.73 8.18 3.11
C ALA A 34 -16.90 8.65 1.65
N GLU A 35 -17.58 9.79 1.48
CA GLU A 35 -17.81 10.46 0.20
C GLU A 35 -16.56 11.16 -0.34
N LYS A 36 -15.45 11.16 0.42
CA LYS A 36 -14.15 11.77 0.08
C LYS A 36 -14.28 13.26 -0.23
N THR A 37 -15.08 13.99 0.54
CA THR A 37 -15.29 15.43 0.34
C THR A 37 -14.16 16.25 0.94
N LYS A 38 -13.55 15.79 2.03
CA LYS A 38 -12.47 16.51 2.71
C LYS A 38 -11.22 15.65 2.91
N PHE A 39 -10.19 15.98 2.13
CA PHE A 39 -8.87 15.34 2.21
C PHE A 39 -8.17 15.71 3.51
N VAL A 40 -7.63 14.71 4.20
CA VAL A 40 -6.87 14.87 5.44
C VAL A 40 -5.37 14.79 5.17
N LYS A 41 -4.93 13.68 4.57
CA LYS A 41 -3.50 13.43 4.30
C LYS A 41 -3.32 12.28 3.31
N ARG A 42 -2.11 12.15 2.77
CA ARG A 42 -1.66 11.01 1.97
C ARG A 42 -0.32 10.53 2.51
N GLY A 43 -0.13 9.22 2.56
CA GLY A 43 1.07 8.59 3.07
C GLY A 43 1.31 7.22 2.44
N ILE A 44 2.46 6.63 2.74
CA ILE A 44 2.80 5.28 2.29
C ILE A 44 3.01 4.40 3.52
N ASN A 45 2.36 3.24 3.52
CA ASN A 45 2.73 2.12 4.37
C ASN A 45 3.81 1.30 3.66
N SER A 46 5.00 1.22 4.26
CA SER A 46 6.08 0.33 3.85
C SER A 46 6.01 -0.95 4.67
N ILE A 47 5.63 -2.05 4.03
CA ILE A 47 5.27 -3.31 4.68
C ILE A 47 6.23 -4.41 4.23
N GLN A 48 6.76 -5.15 5.18
CA GLN A 48 7.55 -6.36 4.92
C GLN A 48 6.73 -7.60 5.23
N PHE A 49 6.83 -8.60 4.35
CA PHE A 49 6.14 -9.87 4.49
C PHE A 49 7.09 -11.06 4.43
N TYR A 50 6.70 -12.13 5.10
CA TYR A 50 7.32 -13.44 5.02
C TYR A 50 6.26 -14.51 4.73
N ASN A 51 6.56 -15.45 3.85
CA ASN A 51 5.75 -16.62 3.56
C ASN A 51 6.39 -17.85 4.21
N ASP A 52 5.66 -18.49 5.13
CA ASP A 52 6.08 -19.70 5.84
C ASP A 52 5.90 -21.00 5.03
N GLY A 53 5.50 -20.90 3.76
CA GLY A 53 5.13 -22.01 2.88
C GLY A 53 3.62 -22.28 2.84
N GLN A 54 2.83 -21.67 3.72
CA GLN A 54 1.37 -21.79 3.74
C GLN A 54 0.68 -20.44 3.53
N SER A 55 1.23 -19.37 4.10
CA SER A 55 0.59 -18.06 4.12
C SER A 55 1.61 -16.93 4.23
N TRP A 56 1.24 -15.76 3.67
CA TRP A 56 1.97 -14.52 3.89
C TRP A 56 1.62 -13.92 5.25
N ARG A 57 2.64 -13.46 5.98
CA ARG A 57 2.53 -12.78 7.27
C ARG A 57 3.22 -11.41 7.18
N ILE A 58 2.64 -10.39 7.82
CA ILE A 58 3.34 -9.11 8.01
C ILE A 58 4.41 -9.30 9.07
N VAL A 59 5.65 -8.98 8.73
CA VAL A 59 6.80 -9.03 9.65
C VAL A 59 7.02 -7.67 10.29
N SER A 60 6.93 -6.60 9.50
CA SER A 60 7.07 -5.23 9.97
C SER A 60 6.30 -4.27 9.09
N MET A 61 5.91 -3.13 9.67
CA MET A 61 5.29 -2.03 8.94
C MET A 61 5.75 -0.70 9.55
N ILE A 62 6.11 0.22 8.67
CA ILE A 62 6.35 1.63 9.00
C ILE A 62 5.58 2.49 8.00
N TRP A 63 5.33 3.75 8.33
CA TRP A 63 4.66 4.68 7.45
C TRP A 63 5.28 6.07 7.53
N ASP A 64 5.10 6.85 6.46
CA ASP A 64 5.36 8.29 6.44
C ASP A 64 4.30 9.01 5.59
N ASP A 65 4.06 10.28 5.91
CA ASP A 65 3.06 11.14 5.29
C ASP A 65 3.71 12.22 4.41
N GLU A 66 3.02 12.64 3.34
CA GLU A 66 3.36 13.87 2.62
C GLU A 66 3.36 15.06 3.59
N ARG A 67 4.34 15.96 3.45
CA ARG A 67 4.48 17.19 4.25
C ARG A 67 5.21 18.26 3.43
N PRO A 68 5.26 19.54 3.86
CA PRO A 68 6.02 20.55 3.14
C PRO A 68 7.47 20.10 2.89
N GLY A 69 7.88 20.05 1.62
CA GLY A 69 9.21 19.59 1.20
C GLY A 69 9.34 18.07 0.94
N LEU A 70 8.31 17.27 1.24
CA LEU A 70 8.25 15.85 0.89
C LEU A 70 6.90 15.53 0.27
N VAL A 71 6.91 15.40 -1.05
CA VAL A 71 5.74 15.04 -1.86
C VAL A 71 6.04 13.76 -2.63
N MET A 72 5.02 12.91 -2.77
CA MET A 72 5.15 11.67 -3.52
C MET A 72 5.39 11.96 -5.00
N ASP A 73 6.24 11.15 -5.61
CA ASP A 73 6.43 11.14 -7.05
C ASP A 73 5.30 10.36 -7.77
N GLY A 74 5.37 10.32 -9.12
CA GLY A 74 4.36 9.64 -9.94
C GLY A 74 4.29 8.13 -9.73
N ARG A 75 5.38 7.47 -9.31
CA ARG A 75 5.41 6.01 -9.11
C ARG A 75 4.48 5.61 -7.97
N TYR A 76 4.45 6.40 -6.90
CA TYR A 76 3.64 6.14 -5.70
C TYR A 76 2.23 6.74 -5.75
N ARG A 77 1.91 7.60 -6.71
CA ARG A 77 0.59 8.25 -6.82
C ARG A 77 -0.48 7.44 -7.58
N GLY A 78 -0.10 6.32 -8.18
CA GLY A 78 -0.97 5.52 -9.02
C GLY A 78 -1.00 6.02 -10.46
N ALA A 79 -0.88 5.11 -11.42
CA ALA A 79 -1.26 5.38 -12.80
C ALA A 79 -2.78 5.20 -12.93
N THR A 80 -3.40 5.95 -13.85
CA THR A 80 -4.77 5.73 -14.32
C THR A 80 -5.01 4.23 -14.62
N PRO A 81 -6.28 3.73 -14.60
CA PRO A 81 -6.67 2.31 -14.45
C PRO A 81 -6.08 1.26 -15.40
N GLU A 82 -5.26 1.63 -16.38
CA GLU A 82 -4.71 0.73 -17.40
C GLU A 82 -3.60 -0.19 -16.88
N ASN A 83 -2.89 0.19 -15.81
CA ASN A 83 -1.64 -0.49 -15.41
C ASN A 83 -1.79 -1.47 -14.23
N SER A 84 -2.91 -2.20 -14.18
CA SER A 84 -3.13 -3.22 -13.14
C SER A 84 -2.14 -4.38 -13.29
N PHE A 85 -1.27 -4.54 -12.30
CA PHE A 85 -0.40 -5.71 -12.15
C PHE A 85 -1.27 -6.98 -12.12
N LYS A 86 -1.19 -7.80 -13.18
CA LYS A 86 -1.74 -9.16 -13.19
C LYS A 86 -0.67 -10.07 -12.57
N PRO A 87 -0.82 -10.56 -11.33
CA PRO A 87 0.12 -11.54 -10.81
C PRO A 87 0.11 -12.74 -11.75
N LYS A 88 1.28 -13.06 -12.32
CA LYS A 88 1.44 -14.28 -13.10
C LYS A 88 1.27 -15.45 -12.13
N PRO A 89 0.36 -16.41 -12.37
CA PRO A 89 0.24 -17.56 -11.49
C PRO A 89 1.60 -18.24 -11.42
N LEU A 90 2.05 -18.50 -10.19
CA LEU A 90 3.21 -19.35 -9.95
C LEU A 90 2.91 -20.68 -10.63
N ARG A 91 3.71 -21.05 -11.64
CA ARG A 91 3.59 -22.36 -12.27
C ARG A 91 3.69 -23.40 -11.16
N GLY A 92 2.66 -24.24 -11.06
CA GLY A 92 2.60 -25.31 -10.06
C GLY A 92 3.89 -26.11 -10.06
N SER A 93 4.40 -26.37 -8.86
CA SER A 93 5.39 -27.40 -8.63
C SER A 93 4.78 -28.75 -9.06
N ALA A 94 5.41 -29.38 -10.04
CA ALA A 94 5.29 -30.82 -10.27
C ALA A 94 5.85 -31.59 -9.06
#